data_AF-A0A933YE06-F1
#
_entry.id   AF-A0A933YE06-F1
#
_cell.length_a   1.000
_cell.length_b   1.000
_cell.length_c   1.000
_cell.angle_alpha   90.00
_cell.angle_beta   90.00
_cell.angle_gamma   90.00
#
_symmetry.space_group_name_H-M   'P 1'
#
loop_
_entity.id
_entity.type
_entity.pdbx_description
1 polymer ?
#
loop_
_entity_poly.entity_id
_entity_poly.type
_entity_poly.pdbx_seq_one_letter_code
_entity_poly.pdbx_strand_id
1 'polypeptide(L)'
;RFTGKGYLYEDPYDPRYVSPYQGAPISDYTFRAGGNQGGRYENKSVSYIGQWTIASQVSKEHKISAGLEARFHQLYDHGTGLSNVSVAESAYVPQYAKLGSIGNQSYSKSPNEASAYIQDKMEYGIMIINAGVRMDFFHPHAQILADLKNPMRNHLFDSAFGVAGTMKEAKEKIQISPRLGVSFPITDKGIIHFSYGHFFQIPSFGNLYTNTDYLIAPTAQLQNVTGNPDIEAQRTVMYELGLQQELFTNIGIDFTVYYRDIRNLLGTEIVQTHEGFKYARYVNRDYGNVRGFIFSLEKRYADYFSLRADYTYQIAEGNASDPLSVFYNNQSDPPLATNKKVVPLDWDQRSTLNVNLNVGEMGNWMTGLIFGYGVGFPYTESIR
;
A
#
# COMPACT_ATOMS: atom_id res chain seq x y z
N ARG A 1 -2.06 -0.60 -20.25
CA ARG A 1 -3.53 -0.78 -20.17
C ARG A 1 -3.79 -2.08 -19.45
N PHE A 2 -4.64 -2.05 -18.42
CA PHE A 2 -5.07 -3.20 -17.65
C PHE A 2 -6.59 -3.30 -17.71
N THR A 3 -7.10 -4.52 -17.86
CA THR A 3 -8.53 -4.83 -17.77
C THR A 3 -8.66 -6.10 -16.95
N GLY A 4 -9.33 -6.02 -15.81
CA GLY A 4 -9.73 -7.18 -15.03
C GLY A 4 -11.25 -7.34 -15.08
N LYS A 5 -11.69 -8.58 -15.21
CA LYS A 5 -13.09 -8.98 -15.07
C LYS A 5 -13.13 -10.24 -14.24
N GLY A 6 -14.02 -10.29 -13.27
CA GLY A 6 -14.24 -11.48 -12.46
C GLY A 6 -15.73 -11.76 -12.32
N TYR A 7 -16.10 -13.00 -12.58
CA TYR A 7 -17.45 -13.55 -12.39
C TYR A 7 -17.35 -15.08 -12.31
N LEU A 8 -18.31 -15.73 -11.63
CA LEU A 8 -18.38 -17.20 -11.58
C LEU A 8 -18.94 -17.79 -12.87
N TYR A 9 -20.04 -17.23 -13.37
CA TYR A 9 -20.69 -17.63 -14.62
C TYR A 9 -20.76 -16.45 -15.57
N GLU A 10 -20.72 -16.66 -16.88
CA GLU A 10 -20.81 -15.53 -17.82
C GLU A 10 -22.18 -14.86 -17.75
N ASP A 11 -23.26 -15.66 -17.68
CA ASP A 11 -24.63 -15.19 -17.47
C ASP A 11 -24.82 -14.64 -16.03
N PRO A 12 -25.18 -13.36 -15.86
CA PRO A 12 -25.55 -12.75 -14.59
C PRO A 12 -26.58 -13.52 -13.76
N TYR A 13 -27.50 -14.22 -14.42
CA TYR A 13 -28.62 -14.91 -13.78
C TYR A 13 -28.55 -16.43 -13.97
N ASP A 14 -27.35 -16.98 -14.13
CA ASP A 14 -27.16 -18.43 -14.30
C ASP A 14 -27.88 -19.23 -13.21
N PRO A 15 -28.70 -20.23 -13.56
CA PRO A 15 -29.52 -20.98 -12.60
C PRO A 15 -28.70 -21.80 -11.60
N ARG A 16 -27.39 -21.98 -11.82
CA ARG A 16 -26.48 -22.64 -10.88
C ARG A 16 -26.05 -21.73 -9.73
N TYR A 17 -26.43 -20.45 -9.73
CA TYR A 17 -26.25 -19.62 -8.55
C TYR A 17 -27.11 -20.15 -7.40
N VAL A 18 -26.46 -20.34 -6.25
CA VAL A 18 -27.15 -20.65 -5.00
C VAL A 18 -27.37 -19.37 -4.21
N SER A 19 -28.29 -19.41 -3.24
CA SER A 19 -28.53 -18.28 -2.35
C SER A 19 -27.23 -17.78 -1.72
N PRO A 20 -26.97 -16.46 -1.67
CA PRO A 20 -25.80 -15.89 -1.00
C PRO A 20 -25.69 -16.27 0.50
N TYR A 21 -26.83 -16.65 1.10
CA TYR A 21 -26.90 -17.12 2.48
C TYR A 21 -26.63 -18.62 2.63
N GLN A 22 -26.59 -19.37 1.52
CA GLN A 22 -26.28 -20.79 1.55
C GLN A 22 -24.84 -21.00 2.00
N GLY A 23 -24.68 -21.77 3.09
CA GLY A 23 -23.39 -21.98 3.69
C GLY A 23 -22.90 -20.82 4.55
N ALA A 24 -23.77 -19.89 4.95
CA ALA A 24 -23.45 -18.94 6.01
C ALA A 24 -23.10 -19.72 7.30
N PRO A 25 -22.08 -19.28 8.05
CA PRO A 25 -21.70 -19.96 9.28
C PRO A 25 -22.84 -19.81 10.29
N ILE A 26 -23.18 -20.90 10.96
CA ILE A 26 -24.24 -20.95 11.99
C ILE A 26 -23.76 -20.42 13.36
N SER A 27 -22.46 -20.32 13.53
CA SER A 27 -21.79 -19.71 14.68
C SER A 27 -20.38 -19.26 14.30
N ASP A 28 -19.75 -18.47 15.17
CA ASP A 28 -18.37 -17.97 15.00
C ASP A 28 -17.32 -19.10 14.92
N TYR A 29 -17.67 -20.32 15.33
CA TYR A 29 -16.80 -21.50 15.29
C TYR A 29 -17.00 -22.37 14.05
N THR A 30 -17.87 -21.98 13.11
CA THR A 30 -18.18 -22.78 11.91
C THR A 30 -17.65 -22.13 10.64
N PHE A 31 -17.19 -22.96 9.71
CA PHE A 31 -16.74 -22.49 8.40
C PHE A 31 -17.93 -22.32 7.45
N ARG A 32 -17.80 -21.39 6.50
CA ARG A 32 -18.72 -21.35 5.37
C ARG A 32 -18.58 -22.63 4.54
N ALA A 33 -19.68 -23.24 4.14
CA ALA A 33 -19.69 -24.47 3.36
C ALA A 33 -20.87 -24.54 2.39
N GLY A 34 -20.62 -24.83 1.11
CA GLY A 34 -21.67 -25.09 0.12
C GLY A 34 -22.33 -23.85 -0.51
N GLY A 35 -21.60 -22.74 -0.66
CA GLY A 35 -22.04 -21.52 -1.34
C GLY A 35 -21.26 -21.21 -2.63
N ASN A 36 -21.75 -20.25 -3.43
CA ASN A 36 -21.12 -19.78 -4.68
C ASN A 36 -20.73 -18.29 -4.60
N GLN A 37 -19.66 -17.88 -5.26
CA GLN A 37 -19.27 -16.46 -5.36
C GLN A 37 -20.22 -15.71 -6.31
N GLY A 38 -21.15 -14.94 -5.75
CA GLY A 38 -22.13 -14.14 -6.51
C GLY A 38 -21.64 -12.75 -6.94
N GLY A 39 -20.43 -12.37 -6.52
CA GLY A 39 -19.82 -11.08 -6.85
C GLY A 39 -19.32 -11.02 -8.30
N ARG A 40 -19.49 -9.86 -8.92
CA ARG A 40 -18.91 -9.52 -10.22
C ARG A 40 -18.18 -8.20 -10.12
N TYR A 41 -17.07 -8.10 -10.82
CA TYR A 41 -16.35 -6.85 -10.96
C TYR A 41 -15.79 -6.68 -12.36
N GLU A 42 -15.69 -5.43 -12.78
CA GLU A 42 -14.97 -5.00 -13.97
C GLU A 42 -14.14 -3.78 -13.60
N ASN A 43 -12.82 -3.89 -13.77
CA ASN A 43 -11.91 -2.78 -13.60
C ASN A 43 -11.08 -2.57 -14.86
N LYS A 44 -10.91 -1.32 -15.26
CA LYS A 44 -10.07 -0.91 -16.39
C LYS A 44 -9.20 0.24 -15.94
N SER A 45 -7.91 0.14 -16.21
CA SER A 45 -7.00 1.24 -16.03
C SER A 45 -6.13 1.43 -17.27
N VAL A 46 -6.09 2.66 -17.75
CA VAL A 46 -5.17 3.11 -18.80
C VAL A 46 -4.30 4.18 -18.18
N SER A 47 -3.00 4.13 -18.45
CA SER A 47 -2.06 5.13 -17.95
C SER A 47 -1.11 5.49 -19.07
N TYR A 48 -0.98 6.79 -19.32
CA TYR A 48 -0.03 7.36 -20.26
C TYR A 48 1.10 7.97 -19.46
N ILE A 49 2.33 7.58 -19.75
CA ILE A 49 3.52 8.01 -19.02
C ILE A 49 4.45 8.68 -20.02
N GLY A 50 4.81 9.93 -19.73
CA GLY A 50 5.86 10.67 -20.44
C GLY A 50 7.02 10.91 -19.50
N GLN A 51 8.23 10.54 -19.91
CA GLN A 51 9.46 10.72 -19.14
C GLN A 51 10.53 11.37 -20.00
N TRP A 52 11.24 12.33 -19.40
CA TRP A 52 12.39 12.97 -20.02
C TRP A 52 13.51 13.11 -19.00
N THR A 53 14.74 12.90 -19.44
CA THR A 53 15.92 12.97 -18.57
C THR A 53 17.10 13.49 -19.36
N ILE A 54 17.85 14.38 -18.74
CA ILE A 54 19.12 14.90 -19.23
C ILE A 54 20.19 14.73 -18.15
N ALA A 55 21.41 14.41 -18.56
CA ALA A 55 22.56 14.39 -17.69
C ALA A 55 23.74 15.05 -18.41
N SER A 56 24.48 15.88 -17.69
CA SER A 56 25.65 16.58 -18.20
C SER A 56 26.77 16.57 -17.17
N GLN A 57 27.99 16.31 -17.65
CA GLN A 57 29.20 16.49 -16.86
C GLN A 57 29.57 17.98 -16.92
N VAL A 58 29.26 18.74 -15.87
CA VAL A 58 29.42 20.20 -15.85
C VAL A 58 30.84 20.61 -15.47
N SER A 59 31.48 19.86 -14.57
CA SER A 59 32.92 19.97 -14.27
C SER A 59 33.53 18.57 -14.17
N LYS A 60 34.83 18.44 -13.90
CA LYS A 60 35.44 17.12 -13.68
C LYS A 60 34.85 16.42 -12.46
N GLU A 61 34.44 17.20 -11.47
CA GLU A 61 33.92 16.75 -10.18
C GLU A 61 32.39 16.65 -10.16
N HIS A 62 31.67 17.45 -10.96
CA HIS A 62 30.21 17.56 -10.90
C HIS A 62 29.51 16.99 -12.15
N LYS A 63 28.62 16.02 -11.92
CA LYS A 63 27.70 15.48 -12.93
C LYS A 63 26.26 15.77 -12.53
N ILE A 64 25.64 16.71 -13.23
CA ILE A 64 24.26 17.13 -12.96
C ILE A 64 23.30 16.33 -13.84
N SER A 65 22.25 15.79 -13.22
CA SER A 65 21.15 15.11 -13.89
C SER A 65 19.83 15.77 -13.51
N ALA A 66 18.94 15.96 -14.48
CA ALA A 66 17.60 16.47 -14.25
C ALA A 66 16.59 15.66 -15.06
N GLY A 67 15.38 15.51 -14.55
CA GLY A 67 14.34 14.78 -15.25
C GLY A 67 12.94 15.24 -14.87
N LEU A 68 12.02 14.98 -15.79
CA LEU A 68 10.60 15.27 -15.69
C LEU A 68 9.83 13.99 -15.99
N GLU A 69 8.74 13.78 -15.27
CA GLU A 69 7.83 12.67 -15.51
C GLU A 69 6.39 13.14 -15.30
N ALA A 70 5.51 12.78 -16.22
CA ALA A 70 4.08 13.01 -16.11
C ALA A 70 3.33 11.71 -16.37
N ARG A 71 2.30 11.45 -15.54
CA ARG A 71 1.40 10.30 -15.69
C ARG A 71 -0.03 10.77 -15.72
N PHE A 72 -0.77 10.29 -16.70
CA PHE A 72 -2.21 10.55 -16.84
C PHE A 72 -2.94 9.22 -16.77
N HIS A 73 -3.85 9.10 -15.82
CA HIS A 73 -4.61 7.88 -15.59
C HIS A 73 -6.05 8.04 -16.10
N GLN A 74 -6.62 6.94 -16.58
CA GLN A 74 -8.04 6.78 -16.82
C GLN A 74 -8.45 5.49 -16.13
N LEU A 75 -9.27 5.62 -15.09
CA LEU A 75 -9.67 4.54 -14.20
C LEU A 75 -11.17 4.33 -14.35
N TYR A 76 -11.58 3.08 -14.47
CA TYR A 76 -12.95 2.64 -14.37
C TYR A 76 -13.00 1.45 -13.44
N ASP A 77 -13.94 1.47 -12.51
CA ASP A 77 -14.21 0.35 -11.62
C ASP A 77 -15.73 0.19 -11.49
N HIS A 78 -16.18 -1.05 -11.50
CA HIS A 78 -17.57 -1.41 -11.26
C HIS A 78 -17.58 -2.72 -10.50
N GLY A 79 -18.30 -2.74 -9.38
CA GLY A 79 -18.48 -3.92 -8.55
C GLY A 79 -19.95 -4.10 -8.19
N THR A 80 -20.42 -5.34 -8.25
CA THR A 80 -21.78 -5.70 -7.85
C THR A 80 -21.87 -7.10 -7.26
N GLY A 81 -22.81 -7.31 -6.34
CA GLY A 81 -23.07 -8.62 -5.71
C GLY A 81 -24.50 -9.08 -5.94
N LEU A 82 -24.68 -10.39 -6.09
CA LEU A 82 -26.01 -10.99 -6.08
C LEU A 82 -26.67 -10.82 -4.70
N SER A 83 -27.92 -10.37 -4.73
CA SER A 83 -28.82 -10.38 -3.58
C SER A 83 -29.96 -11.37 -3.81
N ASN A 84 -30.58 -11.84 -2.73
CA ASN A 84 -31.82 -12.61 -2.79
C ASN A 84 -32.99 -11.65 -2.51
N VAL A 85 -33.95 -11.60 -3.42
CA VAL A 85 -35.11 -10.68 -3.33
C VAL A 85 -36.42 -11.43 -3.03
N SER A 86 -36.36 -12.75 -2.86
CA SER A 86 -37.54 -13.52 -2.45
C SER A 86 -37.97 -13.21 -1.01
N VAL A 87 -39.28 -13.07 -0.82
CA VAL A 87 -39.93 -12.93 0.49
C VAL A 87 -40.14 -14.30 1.15
N ALA A 88 -40.05 -15.39 0.37
CA ALA A 88 -40.16 -16.76 0.84
C ALA A 88 -38.77 -17.40 0.92
N GLU A 89 -38.40 -17.94 2.09
CA GLU A 89 -37.09 -18.58 2.35
C GLU A 89 -36.75 -19.73 1.39
N SER A 90 -37.74 -20.27 0.67
CA SER A 90 -37.61 -21.48 -0.16
C SER A 90 -37.31 -21.24 -1.64
N ALA A 91 -37.29 -19.98 -2.13
CA ALA A 91 -37.10 -19.70 -3.56
C ALA A 91 -36.01 -18.66 -3.81
N TYR A 92 -34.80 -19.07 -4.16
CA TYR A 92 -33.75 -18.13 -4.53
C TYR A 92 -34.00 -17.56 -5.95
N VAL A 93 -34.20 -16.23 -6.03
CA VAL A 93 -34.25 -15.52 -7.30
C VAL A 93 -33.03 -14.57 -7.34
N PRO A 94 -32.02 -14.86 -8.17
CA PRO A 94 -30.84 -14.02 -8.26
C PRO A 94 -31.22 -12.65 -8.81
N GLN A 95 -30.89 -11.59 -8.08
CA GLN A 95 -31.01 -10.22 -8.57
C GLN A 95 -29.76 -9.42 -8.21
N TYR A 96 -29.40 -8.46 -9.07
CA TYR A 96 -28.40 -7.45 -8.73
C TYR A 96 -29.08 -6.17 -8.25
N ALA A 97 -28.48 -5.51 -7.25
CA ALA A 97 -28.92 -4.18 -6.84
C ALA A 97 -28.88 -3.20 -8.03
N LYS A 98 -29.69 -2.14 -8.02
CA LYS A 98 -29.69 -1.14 -9.09
C LYS A 98 -28.33 -0.41 -9.11
N LEU A 99 -27.81 -0.10 -10.29
CA LEU A 99 -26.60 0.73 -10.39
C LEU A 99 -26.79 2.07 -9.66
N GLY A 100 -25.82 2.44 -8.82
CA GLY A 100 -25.90 3.63 -7.95
C GLY A 100 -26.63 3.37 -6.63
N SER A 101 -26.74 2.11 -6.22
CA SER A 101 -27.24 1.73 -4.89
C SER A 101 -26.16 0.97 -4.11
N ILE A 102 -26.39 0.80 -2.81
CA ILE A 102 -25.47 0.05 -1.94
C ILE A 102 -25.28 -1.36 -2.52
N GLY A 103 -24.03 -1.76 -2.72
CA GLY A 103 -23.68 -3.07 -3.30
C GLY A 103 -23.70 -3.14 -4.83
N ASN A 104 -23.99 -2.04 -5.56
CA ASN A 104 -23.77 -1.94 -7.01
C ASN A 104 -23.36 -0.52 -7.41
N GLN A 105 -22.04 -0.29 -7.48
CA GLN A 105 -21.45 1.03 -7.70
C GLN A 105 -20.41 0.98 -8.82
N SER A 106 -20.32 2.06 -9.59
CA SER A 106 -19.23 2.27 -10.53
C SER A 106 -18.66 3.68 -10.38
N TYR A 107 -17.39 3.83 -10.72
CA TYR A 107 -16.77 5.14 -10.87
C TYR A 107 -15.87 5.18 -12.11
N SER A 108 -15.74 6.38 -12.67
CA SER A 108 -14.74 6.71 -13.68
C SER A 108 -13.96 7.94 -13.21
N LYS A 109 -12.64 7.84 -13.12
CA LYS A 109 -11.76 8.90 -12.58
C LYS A 109 -10.50 9.04 -13.41
N SER A 110 -9.97 10.26 -13.47
CA SER A 110 -8.79 10.59 -14.27
C SER A 110 -7.71 11.35 -13.47
N PRO A 111 -7.10 10.73 -12.45
CA PRO A 111 -6.01 11.38 -11.73
C PRO A 111 -4.79 11.62 -12.61
N ASN A 112 -3.99 12.60 -12.23
CA ASN A 112 -2.72 12.93 -12.86
C ASN A 112 -1.62 13.09 -11.81
N GLU A 113 -0.44 12.62 -12.18
CA GLU A 113 0.79 12.75 -11.41
C GLU A 113 1.80 13.48 -12.27
N ALA A 114 2.60 14.35 -11.65
CA ALA A 114 3.76 14.96 -12.28
C ALA A 114 4.92 14.96 -11.29
N SER A 115 6.14 14.83 -11.77
CA SER A 115 7.32 14.93 -10.93
C SER A 115 8.49 15.52 -11.69
N ALA A 116 9.34 16.21 -10.94
CA ALA A 116 10.57 16.80 -11.44
C ALA A 116 11.68 16.49 -10.45
N TYR A 117 12.89 16.22 -10.94
CA TYR A 117 14.04 16.07 -10.07
C TYR A 117 15.27 16.75 -10.64
N ILE A 118 16.16 17.13 -9.73
CA ILE A 118 17.52 17.53 -10.02
C ILE A 118 18.45 16.81 -9.04
N GLN A 119 19.55 16.30 -9.55
CA GLN A 119 20.55 15.57 -8.81
C GLN A 119 21.94 15.98 -9.26
N ASP A 120 22.84 16.18 -8.32
CA ASP A 120 24.26 16.34 -8.55
C ASP A 120 25.02 15.14 -7.98
N LYS A 121 25.88 14.56 -8.80
CA LYS A 121 26.89 13.59 -8.39
C LYS A 121 28.24 14.30 -8.35
N MET A 122 28.77 14.43 -7.15
CA MET A 122 30.05 15.07 -6.87
C MET A 122 31.10 14.00 -6.60
N GLU A 123 32.23 14.06 -7.29
CA GLU A 123 33.37 13.16 -7.12
C GLU A 123 34.58 13.97 -6.67
N TYR A 124 34.94 13.85 -5.38
CA TYR A 124 36.08 14.53 -4.77
C TYR A 124 37.12 13.52 -4.30
N GLY A 125 38.12 13.28 -5.14
CA GLY A 125 39.14 12.27 -4.89
C GLY A 125 38.53 10.88 -4.79
N ILE A 126 38.55 10.29 -3.60
CA ILE A 126 37.95 8.97 -3.34
C ILE A 126 36.47 9.07 -2.94
N MET A 127 35.98 10.23 -2.52
CA MET A 127 34.62 10.39 -2.00
C MET A 127 33.63 10.69 -3.13
N ILE A 128 32.49 10.00 -3.10
CA ILE A 128 31.37 10.23 -4.02
C ILE A 128 30.16 10.70 -3.21
N ILE A 129 29.62 11.87 -3.55
CA ILE A 129 28.41 12.43 -2.94
C ILE A 129 27.33 12.51 -4.01
N ASN A 130 26.15 11.99 -3.71
CA ASN A 130 24.95 12.12 -4.52
C ASN A 130 23.95 12.98 -3.74
N ALA A 131 23.70 14.19 -4.19
CA ALA A 131 22.69 15.07 -3.58
C ALA A 131 21.61 15.36 -4.61
N GLY A 132 20.35 15.18 -4.25
CA GLY A 132 19.24 15.46 -5.15
C GLY A 132 17.97 15.86 -4.42
N VAL A 133 17.11 16.53 -5.14
CA VAL A 133 15.76 16.85 -4.68
C VAL A 133 14.79 16.49 -5.79
N ARG A 134 13.69 15.86 -5.39
CA ARG A 134 12.57 15.55 -6.28
C ARG A 134 11.32 16.21 -5.74
N MET A 135 10.54 16.80 -6.63
CA MET A 135 9.21 17.32 -6.34
C MET A 135 8.19 16.42 -7.02
N ASP A 136 7.18 15.98 -6.28
CA ASP A 136 6.07 15.16 -6.76
C ASP A 136 4.77 15.94 -6.57
N PHE A 137 3.94 15.96 -7.62
CA PHE A 137 2.63 16.60 -7.69
C PHE A 137 1.58 15.54 -8.00
N PHE A 138 0.46 15.58 -7.29
CA PHE A 138 -0.68 14.70 -7.52
C PHE A 138 -1.99 15.48 -7.44
N HIS A 139 -2.82 15.32 -8.48
CA HIS A 139 -4.16 15.87 -8.51
C HIS A 139 -5.18 14.72 -8.71
N PRO A 140 -6.06 14.48 -7.72
CA PRO A 140 -6.96 13.32 -7.73
C PRO A 140 -8.17 13.46 -8.67
N HIS A 141 -8.50 14.66 -9.16
CA HIS A 141 -9.68 14.90 -10.03
C HIS A 141 -10.98 14.29 -9.46
N ALA A 142 -11.26 14.61 -8.21
CA ALA A 142 -12.47 14.15 -7.54
C ALA A 142 -12.99 15.20 -6.56
N GLN A 143 -14.28 15.13 -6.31
CA GLN A 143 -14.97 15.97 -5.35
C GLN A 143 -15.25 15.20 -4.07
N ILE A 144 -15.31 15.92 -2.97
CA ILE A 144 -15.69 15.44 -1.65
C ILE A 144 -16.89 16.23 -1.14
N LEU A 145 -17.66 15.66 -0.22
CA LEU A 145 -18.73 16.43 0.45
C LEU A 145 -18.11 17.53 1.31
N ALA A 146 -18.70 18.73 1.25
CA ALA A 146 -18.32 19.82 2.14
C ALA A 146 -18.72 19.53 3.59
N ASP A 147 -19.89 18.91 3.79
CA ASP A 147 -20.33 18.38 5.07
C ASP A 147 -20.39 16.85 5.02
N LEU A 148 -19.35 16.21 5.57
CA LEU A 148 -19.25 14.76 5.68
C LEU A 148 -20.34 14.15 6.60
N LYS A 149 -20.98 14.95 7.47
CA LYS A 149 -22.06 14.48 8.34
C LYS A 149 -23.43 14.52 7.67
N ASN A 150 -23.53 15.01 6.44
CA ASN A 150 -24.78 15.00 5.65
C ASN A 150 -24.61 14.25 4.30
N PRO A 151 -24.20 12.97 4.29
CA PRO A 151 -24.00 12.22 3.05
C PRO A 151 -25.30 11.95 2.29
N MET A 152 -26.44 11.91 3.00
CA MET A 152 -27.76 11.72 2.41
C MET A 152 -28.32 12.97 1.73
N ARG A 153 -27.60 14.10 1.81
CA ARG A 153 -28.00 15.38 1.23
C ARG A 153 -29.39 15.81 1.71
N ASN A 154 -29.61 15.68 3.00
CA ASN A 154 -30.87 16.01 3.64
C ASN A 154 -30.96 17.52 3.89
N HIS A 155 -31.92 18.17 3.21
CA HIS A 155 -32.13 19.61 3.25
C HIS A 155 -32.62 20.14 4.61
N LEU A 156 -33.06 19.26 5.52
CA LEU A 156 -33.45 19.66 6.88
C LEU A 156 -32.29 20.28 7.68
N PHE A 157 -31.06 19.97 7.30
CA PHE A 157 -29.85 20.44 7.96
C PHE A 157 -29.23 21.69 7.32
N ASP A 158 -29.81 22.19 6.22
CA ASP A 158 -29.23 23.28 5.42
C ASP A 158 -29.03 24.57 6.20
N SER A 159 -30.00 24.88 7.06
CA SER A 159 -30.00 26.11 7.88
C SER A 159 -28.91 26.12 8.96
N ALA A 160 -28.44 24.95 9.39
CA ALA A 160 -27.47 24.81 10.48
C ALA A 160 -26.05 24.51 9.98
N PHE A 161 -25.92 23.81 8.85
CA PHE A 161 -24.62 23.26 8.40
C PHE A 161 -24.27 23.58 6.93
N GLY A 162 -25.09 24.40 6.26
CA GLY A 162 -24.91 24.77 4.85
C GLY A 162 -25.65 23.84 3.89
N VAL A 163 -25.71 24.22 2.61
CA VAL A 163 -26.55 23.55 1.60
C VAL A 163 -26.19 22.07 1.44
N ALA A 164 -27.16 21.18 1.65
CA ALA A 164 -27.03 19.75 1.49
C ALA A 164 -26.49 19.37 0.11
N GLY A 165 -25.55 18.42 0.10
CA GLY A 165 -24.94 17.95 -1.15
C GLY A 165 -23.95 18.93 -1.79
N THR A 166 -23.56 20.00 -1.10
CA THR A 166 -22.43 20.85 -1.53
C THR A 166 -21.18 19.99 -1.65
N MET A 167 -20.62 19.97 -2.86
CA MET A 167 -19.37 19.26 -3.17
C MET A 167 -18.23 20.28 -3.25
N LYS A 168 -17.05 19.88 -2.76
CA LYS A 168 -15.81 20.64 -2.84
C LYS A 168 -14.77 19.83 -3.61
N GLU A 169 -13.98 20.49 -4.44
CA GLU A 169 -12.83 19.84 -5.10
C GLU A 169 -11.79 19.37 -4.06
N ALA A 170 -11.31 18.14 -4.27
CA ALA A 170 -10.21 17.60 -3.49
C ALA A 170 -8.93 18.39 -3.77
N LYS A 171 -8.12 18.59 -2.72
CA LYS A 171 -6.89 19.39 -2.79
C LYS A 171 -5.85 18.75 -3.69
N GLU A 172 -5.01 19.58 -4.28
CA GLU A 172 -3.77 19.13 -4.92
C GLU A 172 -2.71 18.82 -3.86
N LYS A 173 -1.87 17.82 -4.11
CA LYS A 173 -0.81 17.38 -3.19
C LYS A 173 0.55 17.64 -3.83
N ILE A 174 1.42 18.37 -3.12
CA ILE A 174 2.80 18.66 -3.52
C ILE A 174 3.74 18.15 -2.44
N GLN A 175 4.76 17.41 -2.83
CA GLN A 175 5.71 16.77 -1.93
C GLN A 175 7.14 16.99 -2.40
N ILE A 176 8.05 17.19 -1.45
CA ILE A 176 9.47 17.43 -1.72
C ILE A 176 10.28 16.33 -1.04
N SER A 177 11.09 15.65 -1.85
CA SER A 177 11.84 14.44 -1.55
C SER A 177 13.35 14.72 -1.65
N PRO A 178 14.00 15.29 -0.62
CA PRO A 178 15.45 15.39 -0.59
C PRO A 178 16.08 14.00 -0.45
N ARG A 179 17.22 13.81 -1.11
CA ARG A 179 18.04 12.60 -1.06
C ARG A 179 19.51 12.96 -1.00
N LEU A 180 20.22 12.33 -0.09
CA LEU A 180 21.66 12.47 0.09
C LEU A 180 22.25 11.06 0.23
N GLY A 181 23.20 10.74 -0.63
CA GLY A 181 24.04 9.55 -0.52
C GLY A 181 25.50 9.98 -0.45
N VAL A 182 26.26 9.40 0.45
CA VAL A 182 27.71 9.60 0.55
C VAL A 182 28.37 8.24 0.54
N SER A 183 29.34 8.04 -0.34
CA SER A 183 30.14 6.83 -0.42
C SER A 183 31.61 7.18 -0.28
N PHE A 184 32.26 6.56 0.70
CA PHE A 184 33.66 6.78 1.05
C PHE A 184 34.39 5.43 1.02
N PRO A 185 35.24 5.18 0.02
CA PRO A 185 36.20 4.09 0.04
C PRO A 185 37.20 4.35 1.18
N ILE A 186 37.24 3.46 2.18
CA ILE A 186 38.25 3.52 3.24
C ILE A 186 39.57 2.95 2.74
N THR A 187 39.49 1.90 1.92
CA THR A 187 40.63 1.16 1.35
C THR A 187 40.33 0.78 -0.10
N ASP A 188 41.29 0.15 -0.78
CA ASP A 188 41.08 -0.50 -2.09
C ASP A 188 40.04 -1.64 -2.04
N LYS A 189 39.68 -2.09 -0.83
CA LYS A 189 38.86 -3.25 -0.54
C LYS A 189 37.63 -2.97 0.32
N GLY A 190 37.43 -1.72 0.74
CA GLY A 190 36.44 -1.37 1.75
C GLY A 190 35.75 -0.05 1.45
N ILE A 191 34.42 -0.02 1.51
CA ILE A 191 33.58 1.14 1.24
C ILE A 191 32.59 1.32 2.38
N ILE A 192 32.52 2.53 2.93
CA ILE A 192 31.40 2.96 3.77
C ILE A 192 30.44 3.74 2.89
N HIS A 193 29.15 3.45 3.02
CA HIS A 193 28.11 4.27 2.40
C HIS A 193 27.07 4.70 3.42
N PHE A 194 26.64 5.93 3.30
CA PHE A 194 25.56 6.54 4.06
C PHE A 194 24.48 6.99 3.09
N SER A 195 23.22 6.71 3.40
CA SER A 195 22.08 7.19 2.62
C SER A 195 21.04 7.83 3.55
N TYR A 196 20.48 8.94 3.10
CA TYR A 196 19.35 9.63 3.73
C TYR A 196 18.38 10.08 2.65
N GLY A 197 17.11 9.73 2.78
CA GLY A 197 16.13 10.07 1.75
C GLY A 197 14.71 10.14 2.27
N HIS A 198 13.93 11.04 1.66
CA HIS A 198 12.48 11.07 1.82
C HIS A 198 11.85 10.41 0.60
N PHE A 199 10.88 9.55 0.87
CA PHE A 199 10.13 8.82 -0.14
C PHE A 199 8.65 8.98 0.13
N PHE A 200 7.88 9.20 -0.93
CA PHE A 200 6.44 9.35 -0.82
C PHE A 200 5.74 8.34 -1.72
N GLN A 201 4.64 7.82 -1.23
CA GLN A 201 3.82 6.87 -1.96
C GLN A 201 2.35 7.30 -1.88
N ILE A 202 1.74 7.47 -3.05
CA ILE A 202 0.31 7.74 -3.14
C ILE A 202 -0.44 6.46 -2.76
N PRO A 203 -1.50 6.56 -1.93
CA PRO A 203 -2.37 5.42 -1.63
C PRO A 203 -2.94 4.82 -2.91
N SER A 204 -3.39 3.56 -2.84
CA SER A 204 -4.07 2.95 -3.98
C SER A 204 -5.31 3.77 -4.39
N PHE A 205 -5.57 3.87 -5.69
CA PHE A 205 -6.72 4.63 -6.19
C PHE A 205 -8.06 4.12 -5.67
N GLY A 206 -8.18 2.83 -5.32
CA GLY A 206 -9.37 2.29 -4.66
C GLY A 206 -9.65 3.01 -3.33
N ASN A 207 -8.64 3.19 -2.49
CA ASN A 207 -8.80 3.90 -1.20
C ASN A 207 -9.19 5.38 -1.37
N LEU A 208 -8.94 5.97 -2.55
CA LEU A 208 -9.36 7.33 -2.89
C LEU A 208 -10.79 7.37 -3.43
N TYR A 209 -11.21 6.41 -4.26
CA TYR A 209 -12.43 6.51 -5.07
C TYR A 209 -13.53 5.48 -4.76
N THR A 210 -13.33 4.57 -3.80
CA THR A 210 -14.41 3.68 -3.35
C THR A 210 -15.60 4.51 -2.85
N ASN A 211 -16.82 4.16 -3.26
CA ASN A 211 -18.06 4.80 -2.80
C ASN A 211 -18.04 6.34 -2.86
N THR A 212 -17.64 6.93 -4.00
CA THR A 212 -17.59 8.40 -4.18
C THR A 212 -18.96 9.07 -4.11
N ASP A 213 -20.04 8.30 -4.25
CA ASP A 213 -21.42 8.80 -4.15
C ASP A 213 -21.93 8.86 -2.71
N TYR A 214 -21.11 8.46 -1.72
CA TYR A 214 -21.45 8.45 -0.30
C TYR A 214 -22.77 7.71 -0.02
N LEU A 215 -22.94 6.53 -0.64
CA LEU A 215 -24.11 5.68 -0.42
C LEU A 215 -23.96 4.98 0.93
N ILE A 216 -24.63 5.53 1.94
CA ILE A 216 -24.59 5.06 3.33
C ILE A 216 -25.91 4.36 3.66
N ALA A 217 -25.84 3.19 4.30
CA ALA A 217 -27.01 2.49 4.81
C ALA A 217 -27.66 3.31 5.94
N PRO A 218 -28.99 3.50 5.95
CA PRO A 218 -29.70 4.26 6.99
C PRO A 218 -29.84 3.42 8.26
N THR A 219 -28.71 3.03 8.85
CA THR A 219 -28.65 2.21 10.05
C THR A 219 -27.58 2.71 11.03
N ALA A 220 -27.78 2.39 12.31
CA ALA A 220 -26.84 2.73 13.38
C ALA A 220 -25.59 1.84 13.37
N GLN A 221 -25.67 0.66 12.75
CA GLN A 221 -24.51 -0.22 12.58
C GLN A 221 -23.59 0.29 11.47
N LEU A 222 -22.29 0.21 11.72
CA LEU A 222 -21.28 0.56 10.74
C LEU A 222 -21.24 -0.52 9.65
N GLN A 223 -21.56 -0.16 8.41
CA GLN A 223 -21.68 -1.11 7.28
C GLN A 223 -20.89 -0.70 6.03
N ASN A 224 -20.68 0.59 5.82
CA ASN A 224 -20.09 1.13 4.60
C ASN A 224 -18.76 1.85 4.89
N VAL A 225 -17.83 1.70 3.93
CA VAL A 225 -16.57 2.45 3.90
C VAL A 225 -16.58 3.35 2.67
N THR A 226 -16.12 4.58 2.82
CA THR A 226 -15.93 5.55 1.74
C THR A 226 -14.45 5.83 1.52
N GLY A 227 -14.10 5.99 0.25
CA GLY A 227 -12.82 6.53 -0.17
C GLY A 227 -12.64 7.97 0.30
N ASN A 228 -11.41 8.45 0.19
CA ASN A 228 -11.12 9.84 0.46
C ASN A 228 -10.06 10.36 -0.53
N PRO A 229 -10.46 11.12 -1.55
CA PRO A 229 -9.54 11.77 -2.48
C PRO A 229 -8.56 12.75 -1.82
N ASP A 230 -8.82 13.17 -0.59
CA ASP A 230 -8.02 14.11 0.21
C ASP A 230 -6.99 13.46 1.14
N ILE A 231 -6.75 12.17 0.98
CA ILE A 231 -5.65 11.48 1.68
C ILE A 231 -4.31 12.02 1.16
N GLU A 232 -3.44 12.37 2.10
CA GLU A 232 -2.04 12.71 1.89
C GLU A 232 -1.24 11.46 1.54
N ALA A 233 -0.16 11.61 0.79
CA ALA A 233 0.70 10.47 0.49
C ALA A 233 1.49 10.01 1.73
N GLN A 234 1.73 8.70 1.78
CA GLN A 234 2.54 8.08 2.82
C GLN A 234 3.97 8.58 2.69
N ARG A 235 4.54 9.09 3.77
CA ARG A 235 5.93 9.58 3.81
C ARG A 235 6.80 8.59 4.54
N THR A 236 7.91 8.19 3.93
CA THR A 236 8.94 7.36 4.55
C THR A 236 10.27 8.10 4.53
N VAL A 237 10.84 8.35 5.72
CA VAL A 237 12.19 8.88 5.87
C VAL A 237 13.12 7.72 6.17
N MET A 238 14.10 7.49 5.31
CA MET A 238 15.05 6.39 5.43
C MET A 238 16.44 6.92 5.75
N TYR A 239 17.12 6.23 6.66
CA TYR A 239 18.52 6.40 7.00
C TYR A 239 19.19 5.04 6.88
N GLU A 240 20.29 4.96 6.15
CA GLU A 240 21.07 3.72 6.02
C GLU A 240 22.55 4.04 6.17
N LEU A 241 23.25 3.15 6.87
CA LEU A 241 24.70 3.17 7.01
C LEU A 241 25.21 1.77 6.74
N GLY A 242 26.05 1.60 5.72
CA GLY A 242 26.61 0.32 5.37
C GLY A 242 28.13 0.34 5.24
N LEU A 243 28.71 -0.83 5.46
CA LEU A 243 30.12 -1.15 5.33
C LEU A 243 30.24 -2.38 4.44
N GLN A 244 30.90 -2.21 3.31
CA GLN A 244 31.33 -3.30 2.44
C GLN A 244 32.82 -3.50 2.63
N GLN A 245 33.26 -4.74 2.84
CA GLN A 245 34.67 -5.05 3.04
C GLN A 245 35.01 -6.42 2.44
N GLU A 246 36.02 -6.45 1.57
CA GLU A 246 36.70 -7.69 1.19
C GLU A 246 37.61 -8.12 2.35
N LEU A 247 37.35 -9.29 2.94
CA LEU A 247 38.17 -9.86 4.02
C LEU A 247 39.33 -10.69 3.46
N PHE A 248 39.05 -11.45 2.39
CA PHE A 248 40.00 -12.27 1.66
C PHE A 248 39.68 -12.20 0.16
N THR A 249 40.60 -12.62 -0.72
CA THR A 249 40.44 -12.53 -2.18
C THR A 249 39.12 -13.08 -2.73
N ASN A 250 38.52 -14.06 -2.04
CA ASN A 250 37.26 -14.69 -2.45
C ASN A 250 36.13 -14.52 -1.42
N ILE A 251 36.31 -13.73 -0.35
CA ILE A 251 35.33 -13.58 0.73
C ILE A 251 35.11 -12.09 1.02
N GLY A 252 33.88 -11.65 0.84
CA GLY A 252 33.41 -10.30 1.16
C GLY A 252 32.27 -10.32 2.17
N ILE A 253 32.19 -9.24 2.94
CA ILE A 253 31.06 -8.96 3.83
C ILE A 253 30.44 -7.62 3.47
N ASP A 254 29.12 -7.55 3.62
CA ASP A 254 28.34 -6.31 3.63
C ASP A 254 27.55 -6.28 4.92
N PHE A 255 27.68 -5.20 5.67
CA PHE A 255 26.88 -4.95 6.85
C PHE A 255 26.20 -3.60 6.72
N THR A 256 24.88 -3.60 6.70
CA THR A 256 24.06 -2.39 6.56
C THR A 256 23.09 -2.27 7.72
N VAL A 257 23.11 -1.14 8.42
CA VAL A 257 22.12 -0.77 9.44
C VAL A 257 21.17 0.24 8.83
N TYR A 258 19.87 0.08 9.07
CA TYR A 258 18.86 0.98 8.53
C TYR A 258 17.78 1.33 9.56
N TYR A 259 17.25 2.54 9.40
CA TYR A 259 16.12 3.07 10.13
C TYR A 259 15.15 3.74 9.17
N ARG A 260 13.85 3.42 9.27
CA ARG A 260 12.78 4.00 8.46
C ARG A 260 11.70 4.53 9.39
N ASP A 261 11.38 5.81 9.28
CA ASP A 261 10.21 6.42 9.92
C ASP A 261 9.11 6.60 8.88
N ILE A 262 7.97 5.95 9.10
CA ILE A 262 6.82 5.92 8.20
C ILE A 262 5.70 6.74 8.83
N ARG A 263 5.25 7.77 8.13
CA ARG A 263 4.19 8.69 8.53
C ARG A 263 3.07 8.70 7.51
N ASN A 264 1.91 9.18 7.95
CA ASN A 264 0.70 9.26 7.14
C ASN A 264 0.25 7.89 6.63
N LEU A 265 0.41 6.82 7.42
CA LEU A 265 -0.17 5.53 7.08
C LEU A 265 -1.69 5.65 7.04
N LEU A 266 -2.26 4.88 6.12
CA LEU A 266 -3.70 4.80 5.92
C LEU A 266 -4.36 4.17 7.15
N GLY A 267 -5.40 4.84 7.65
CA GLY A 267 -6.31 4.34 8.66
C GLY A 267 -7.75 4.68 8.26
N THR A 268 -8.68 4.38 9.16
CA THR A 268 -10.10 4.73 9.02
C THR A 268 -10.58 5.58 10.19
N GLU A 269 -11.41 6.58 9.87
CA GLU A 269 -12.20 7.33 10.84
C GLU A 269 -13.67 6.96 10.72
N ILE A 270 -14.42 7.07 11.82
CA ILE A 270 -15.86 6.82 11.83
C ILE A 270 -16.56 8.16 11.89
N VAL A 271 -17.35 8.43 10.87
CA VAL A 271 -18.17 9.63 10.78
C VAL A 271 -19.60 9.27 11.16
N GLN A 272 -20.13 9.99 12.14
CA GLN A 272 -21.55 9.93 12.51
C GLN A 272 -22.30 11.06 11.80
N THR A 273 -23.34 10.72 11.05
CA THR A 273 -24.18 11.68 10.32
C THR A 273 -25.11 12.43 11.29
N HIS A 274 -25.69 13.54 10.84
CA HIS A 274 -26.65 14.30 11.64
C HIS A 274 -27.93 13.49 11.94
N GLU A 275 -28.28 12.55 11.07
CA GLU A 275 -29.38 11.59 11.26
C GLU A 275 -29.03 10.44 12.23
N GLY A 276 -27.76 10.34 12.67
CA GLY A 276 -27.30 9.31 13.60
C GLY A 276 -26.79 8.02 12.95
N PHE A 277 -26.68 7.98 11.61
CA PHE A 277 -26.06 6.87 10.89
C PHE A 277 -24.54 6.91 10.99
N LYS A 278 -23.87 5.78 10.78
CA LYS A 278 -22.41 5.69 10.84
C LYS A 278 -21.83 5.12 9.56
N TYR A 279 -20.73 5.72 9.11
CA TYR A 279 -19.90 5.18 8.04
C TYR A 279 -18.43 5.43 8.33
N ALA A 280 -17.55 4.63 7.72
CA ALA A 280 -16.12 4.82 7.85
C ALA A 280 -15.53 5.48 6.62
N ARG A 281 -14.47 6.26 6.81
CA ARG A 281 -13.76 6.95 5.76
C ARG A 281 -12.27 6.75 5.92
N TYR A 282 -11.56 6.54 4.81
CA TYR A 282 -10.10 6.44 4.84
C TYR A 282 -9.45 7.80 5.15
N VAL A 283 -8.45 7.80 6.03
CA VAL A 283 -7.70 9.00 6.45
C VAL A 283 -6.25 8.65 6.74
N ASN A 284 -5.35 9.64 6.72
CA ASN A 284 -4.00 9.46 7.26
C ASN A 284 -4.04 9.63 8.76
N ARG A 285 -3.71 8.56 9.49
CA ARG A 285 -3.72 8.61 10.95
C ARG A 285 -2.58 7.83 11.56
N ASP A 286 -2.18 6.77 10.90
CA ASP A 286 -1.30 5.77 11.49
C ASP A 286 0.17 6.10 11.17
N TYR A 287 1.08 5.55 11.95
CA TYR A 287 2.52 5.71 11.80
C TYR A 287 3.25 4.45 12.25
N GLY A 288 4.46 4.26 11.72
CA GLY A 288 5.28 3.11 12.06
C GLY A 288 6.76 3.41 11.89
N ASN A 289 7.58 2.62 12.56
CA ASN A 289 9.02 2.68 12.51
C ASN A 289 9.58 1.29 12.20
N VAL A 290 10.58 1.25 11.34
CA VAL A 290 11.34 0.04 11.05
C VAL A 290 12.78 0.29 11.38
N ARG A 291 13.38 -0.63 12.11
CA ARG A 291 14.83 -0.62 12.36
C ARG A 291 15.37 -2.00 12.19
N GLY A 292 16.58 -2.09 11.67
CA GLY A 292 17.17 -3.39 11.43
C GLY A 292 18.60 -3.30 10.95
N PHE A 293 19.17 -4.47 10.72
CA PHE A 293 20.42 -4.60 10.01
C PHE A 293 20.35 -5.78 9.07
N ILE A 294 21.15 -5.68 8.01
CA ILE A 294 21.37 -6.70 7.01
C ILE A 294 22.84 -7.05 7.10
N PHE A 295 23.12 -8.34 7.19
CA PHE A 295 24.46 -8.89 7.10
C PHE A 295 24.50 -9.86 5.93
N SER A 296 25.35 -9.59 4.95
CA SER A 296 25.57 -10.45 3.81
C SER A 296 27.01 -10.92 3.81
N LEU A 297 27.19 -12.23 3.76
CA LEU A 297 28.46 -12.90 3.54
C LEU A 297 28.46 -13.51 2.15
N GLU A 298 29.43 -13.11 1.33
CA GLU A 298 29.64 -13.68 0.01
C GLU A 298 31.03 -14.32 -0.05
N LYS A 299 31.04 -15.63 -0.33
CA LYS A 299 32.21 -16.33 -0.81
C LYS A 299 32.02 -16.67 -2.28
N ARG A 300 32.84 -16.06 -3.13
CA ARG A 300 32.92 -16.38 -4.55
C ARG A 300 33.37 -17.83 -4.73
N TYR A 301 33.00 -18.41 -5.86
CA TYR A 301 33.37 -19.79 -6.15
C TYR A 301 34.89 -19.92 -6.21
N ALA A 302 35.44 -20.64 -5.25
CA ALA A 302 36.85 -20.93 -5.09
C ALA A 302 36.98 -22.20 -4.24
N ASP A 303 38.01 -23.00 -4.46
CA ASP A 303 38.26 -24.22 -3.69
C ASP A 303 37.04 -25.17 -3.68
N TYR A 304 36.40 -25.34 -4.84
CA TYR A 304 35.24 -26.22 -5.09
C TYR A 304 33.89 -25.80 -4.48
N PHE A 305 33.78 -24.61 -3.88
CA PHE A 305 32.48 -24.12 -3.39
C PHE A 305 32.29 -22.61 -3.45
N SER A 306 31.04 -22.18 -3.57
CA SER A 306 30.58 -20.81 -3.32
C SER A 306 29.52 -20.80 -2.23
N LEU A 307 29.48 -19.72 -1.46
CA LEU A 307 28.51 -19.53 -0.39
C LEU A 307 28.00 -18.10 -0.46
N ARG A 308 26.69 -17.93 -0.40
CA ARG A 308 26.06 -16.64 -0.12
C ARG A 308 25.12 -16.84 1.06
N ALA A 309 25.30 -16.04 2.09
CA ALA A 309 24.44 -16.04 3.26
C ALA A 309 23.99 -14.61 3.55
N ASP A 310 22.67 -14.39 3.50
CA ASP A 310 22.03 -13.11 3.77
C ASP A 310 21.20 -13.26 5.03
N TYR A 311 21.55 -12.52 6.08
CA TYR A 311 20.83 -12.47 7.35
C TYR A 311 20.25 -11.08 7.58
N THR A 312 18.94 -11.00 7.75
CA THR A 312 18.25 -9.75 8.06
C THR A 312 17.62 -9.85 9.43
N TYR A 313 17.93 -8.88 10.28
CA TYR A 313 17.23 -8.66 11.53
C TYR A 313 16.41 -7.36 11.42
N GLN A 314 15.11 -7.45 11.65
CA GLN A 314 14.21 -6.31 11.54
C GLN A 314 13.29 -6.24 12.75
N ILE A 315 12.95 -5.03 13.17
CA ILE A 315 11.83 -4.76 14.07
C ILE A 315 10.99 -3.69 13.39
N ALA A 316 9.78 -4.05 13.00
CA ALA A 316 8.76 -3.15 12.46
C ALA A 316 7.63 -2.98 13.48
N GLU A 317 7.45 -1.76 13.97
CA GLU A 317 6.47 -1.39 14.99
C GLU A 317 5.60 -0.25 14.46
N GLY A 318 4.32 -0.19 14.85
CA GLY A 318 3.42 0.89 14.47
C GLY A 318 2.17 0.94 15.34
N ASN A 319 1.36 1.98 15.19
CA ASN A 319 0.15 2.13 16.01
C ASN A 319 -1.04 1.29 15.51
N ALA A 320 -1.06 0.93 14.22
CA ALA A 320 -2.01 0.01 13.62
C ALA A 320 -1.36 -0.71 12.43
N SER A 321 -1.63 -2.02 12.29
CA SER A 321 -1.14 -2.84 11.18
C SER A 321 -2.17 -2.96 10.04
N ASP A 322 -3.46 -2.76 10.34
CA ASP A 322 -4.56 -2.78 9.35
C ASP A 322 -5.27 -1.41 9.31
N PRO A 323 -5.37 -0.77 8.12
CA PRO A 323 -6.16 0.45 7.92
C PRO A 323 -7.63 0.35 8.35
N LEU A 324 -8.23 -0.83 8.30
CA LEU A 324 -9.62 -1.11 8.67
C LEU A 324 -9.80 -1.52 10.15
N SER A 325 -8.72 -1.61 10.93
CA SER A 325 -8.78 -1.99 12.35
C SER A 325 -9.83 -1.22 13.16
N VAL A 326 -10.02 0.06 12.88
CA VAL A 326 -11.00 0.92 13.59
C VAL A 326 -12.43 0.59 13.18
N PHE A 327 -12.63 0.31 11.90
CA PHE A 327 -13.92 -0.11 11.36
C PHE A 327 -14.35 -1.40 12.05
N TYR A 328 -13.48 -2.41 12.09
CA TYR A 328 -13.76 -3.70 12.74
C TYR A 328 -13.91 -3.58 14.26
N ASN A 329 -13.04 -2.81 14.92
CA ASN A 329 -13.14 -2.57 16.36
C ASN A 329 -14.47 -1.92 16.75
N ASN A 330 -15.05 -1.07 15.90
CA ASN A 330 -16.36 -0.46 16.17
C ASN A 330 -17.55 -1.36 15.80
N GLN A 331 -17.35 -2.35 14.93
CA GLN A 331 -18.33 -3.40 14.66
C GLN A 331 -18.38 -4.46 15.78
N SER A 332 -17.34 -4.56 16.60
CA SER A 332 -17.29 -5.47 17.77
C SER A 332 -18.25 -5.01 18.87
N ASP A 333 -18.78 -5.95 19.64
CA ASP A 333 -19.66 -5.68 20.79
C ASP A 333 -19.09 -6.27 22.09
N PRO A 334 -18.64 -5.44 23.06
CA PRO A 334 -18.58 -3.98 23.02
C PRO A 334 -17.47 -3.45 22.09
N PRO A 335 -17.57 -2.21 21.57
CA PRO A 335 -16.56 -1.63 20.69
C PRO A 335 -15.17 -1.60 21.34
N LEU A 336 -14.19 -2.17 20.66
CA LEU A 336 -12.80 -2.19 21.13
C LEU A 336 -12.16 -0.81 20.96
N ALA A 337 -11.41 -0.37 21.97
CA ALA A 337 -10.66 0.86 21.88
C ALA A 337 -9.45 0.68 20.95
N THR A 338 -9.23 1.62 20.04
CA THR A 338 -8.03 1.62 19.17
C THR A 338 -6.76 1.58 20.00
N ASN A 339 -5.79 0.78 19.57
CA ASN A 339 -4.49 0.66 20.21
C ASN A 339 -3.80 2.02 20.35
N LYS A 340 -3.53 2.43 21.59
CA LYS A 340 -2.76 3.64 21.93
C LYS A 340 -1.27 3.35 22.12
N LYS A 341 -0.85 2.10 21.90
CA LYS A 341 0.53 1.62 22.03
C LYS A 341 1.01 1.13 20.67
N VAL A 342 2.32 1.24 20.44
CA VAL A 342 2.94 0.63 19.26
C VAL A 342 2.91 -0.89 19.41
N VAL A 343 2.48 -1.57 18.35
CA VAL A 343 2.42 -3.03 18.20
C VAL A 343 3.32 -3.44 17.04
N PRO A 344 3.85 -4.68 17.03
CA PRO A 344 4.54 -5.21 15.86
C PRO A 344 3.63 -5.16 14.62
N LEU A 345 4.18 -4.72 13.50
CA LEU A 345 3.46 -4.70 12.22
C LEU A 345 3.29 -6.13 11.69
N ASP A 346 2.26 -6.37 10.89
CA ASP A 346 1.91 -7.68 10.31
C ASP A 346 3.01 -8.26 9.41
N TRP A 347 3.80 -7.39 8.78
CA TRP A 347 4.98 -7.73 7.99
C TRP A 347 6.30 -7.65 8.77
N ASP A 348 6.26 -7.52 10.10
CA ASP A 348 7.46 -7.66 10.93
C ASP A 348 7.95 -9.11 10.86
N GLN A 349 9.20 -9.29 10.46
CA GLN A 349 9.85 -10.59 10.51
C GLN A 349 11.21 -10.42 11.18
N ARG A 350 11.27 -10.84 12.46
CA ARG A 350 12.41 -10.52 13.33
C ARG A 350 13.75 -10.97 12.80
N SER A 351 13.79 -12.20 12.30
CA SER A 351 14.99 -12.79 11.75
C SER A 351 14.64 -13.57 10.49
N THR A 352 15.33 -13.27 9.41
CA THR A 352 15.34 -14.07 8.18
C THR A 352 16.75 -14.41 7.78
N LEU A 353 16.96 -15.63 7.31
CA LEU A 353 18.23 -16.16 6.88
C LEU A 353 18.02 -16.85 5.53
N ASN A 354 18.75 -16.42 4.52
CA ASN A 354 18.79 -17.07 3.22
C ASN A 354 20.22 -17.52 2.97
N VAL A 355 20.39 -18.79 2.60
CA VAL A 355 21.69 -19.40 2.30
C VAL A 355 21.63 -20.06 0.95
N ASN A 356 22.58 -19.75 0.09
CA ASN A 356 22.82 -20.42 -1.18
C ASN A 356 24.25 -20.98 -1.16
N LEU A 357 24.37 -22.29 -1.20
CA LEU A 357 25.63 -23.03 -1.21
C LEU A 357 25.72 -23.78 -2.53
N ASN A 358 26.76 -23.55 -3.31
CA ASN A 358 27.05 -24.38 -4.48
C ASN A 358 28.37 -25.10 -4.26
N VAL A 359 28.37 -26.41 -4.46
CA VAL A 359 29.54 -27.28 -4.35
C VAL A 359 29.71 -28.04 -5.65
N GLY A 360 30.94 -28.17 -6.11
CA GLY A 360 31.24 -28.95 -7.31
C GLY A 360 32.59 -28.61 -7.88
N GLU A 361 32.81 -28.99 -9.12
CA GLU A 361 33.99 -28.65 -9.92
C GLU A 361 33.54 -27.92 -11.19
N MET A 362 34.02 -26.69 -11.38
CA MET A 362 33.68 -25.86 -12.54
C MET A 362 33.99 -26.62 -13.85
N GLY A 363 32.97 -26.76 -14.70
CA GLY A 363 33.08 -27.45 -15.99
C GLY A 363 32.85 -28.97 -15.93
N ASN A 364 32.66 -29.56 -14.75
CA ASN A 364 32.38 -30.99 -14.59
C ASN A 364 30.98 -31.22 -13.98
N TRP A 365 30.80 -30.90 -12.71
CA TRP A 365 29.53 -31.04 -12.01
C TRP A 365 29.36 -29.94 -10.96
N MET A 366 28.11 -29.53 -10.72
CA MET A 366 27.78 -28.59 -9.66
C MET A 366 26.46 -28.99 -9.02
N THR A 367 26.41 -28.94 -7.69
CA THR A 367 25.21 -29.17 -6.89
C THR A 367 24.97 -27.93 -6.04
N GLY A 368 23.77 -27.38 -6.16
CA GLY A 368 23.33 -26.22 -5.39
C GLY A 368 22.35 -26.60 -4.29
N LEU A 369 22.47 -25.97 -3.14
CA LEU A 369 21.54 -26.02 -2.03
C LEU A 369 21.06 -24.60 -1.74
N ILE A 370 19.75 -24.41 -1.74
CA ILE A 370 19.10 -23.16 -1.36
C ILE A 370 18.30 -23.44 -0.09
N PHE A 371 18.59 -22.68 0.96
CA PHE A 371 17.95 -22.78 2.26
C PHE A 371 17.41 -21.42 2.68
N GLY A 372 16.15 -21.37 3.11
CA GLY A 372 15.51 -20.18 3.65
C GLY A 372 14.91 -20.50 5.01
N TYR A 373 15.17 -19.63 5.98
CA TYR A 373 14.58 -19.69 7.31
C TYR A 373 14.07 -18.30 7.68
N GLY A 374 12.88 -18.24 8.27
CA GLY A 374 12.30 -17.00 8.77
C GLY A 374 11.48 -17.29 10.01
N VAL A 375 11.61 -16.42 11.02
CA VAL A 375 10.73 -16.47 12.19
C VAL A 375 9.29 -16.19 11.73
N GLY A 376 8.30 -16.78 12.40
CA GLY A 376 6.90 -16.50 12.12
C GLY A 376 6.58 -15.01 12.26
N PHE A 377 5.63 -14.53 11.45
CA PHE A 377 5.10 -13.18 11.60
C PHE A 377 4.44 -13.02 12.98
N PRO A 378 4.53 -11.84 13.61
CA PRO A 378 3.84 -11.61 14.88
C PRO A 378 2.34 -11.81 14.69
N TYR A 379 1.70 -12.31 15.73
CA TYR A 379 0.26 -12.40 15.78
C TYR A 379 -0.30 -10.98 15.85
N THR A 380 -0.62 -10.40 14.71
CA THR A 380 -1.61 -9.33 14.63
C THR A 380 -2.98 -9.99 14.73
N GLU A 381 -3.89 -9.39 15.49
CA GLU A 381 -5.29 -9.83 15.58
C GLU A 381 -5.92 -9.76 14.17
N SER A 382 -5.74 -10.83 13.41
CA SER A 382 -6.51 -11.12 12.21
C SER A 382 -7.87 -11.58 12.72
N ILE A 383 -8.81 -10.65 12.79
CA ILE A 383 -10.19 -10.99 13.14
C ILE A 383 -11.01 -10.84 11.87
N ARG A 384 -11.60 -11.99 11.49
CA ARG A 384 -12.53 -12.23 10.40
C ARG A 384 -13.75 -11.33 10.43
#